data_AF-A0A914FZY3-F1
#
_entry.id   AF-A0A914FZY3-F1
#
_cell.length_a   1.000
_cell.length_b   1.000
_cell.length_c   1.000
_cell.angle_alpha   90.00
_cell.angle_beta   90.00
_cell.angle_gamma   90.00
#
_symmetry.space_group_name_H-M   'P 1'
#
loop_
_entity.id
_entity.type
_entity.pdbx_description
1 polymer ?
#
loop_
_entity_poly.entity_id
_entity_poly.type
_entity_poly.pdbx_seq_one_letter_code
_entity_poly.pdbx_strand_id
1 'polypeptide(L)'
;MFDMINEKPKINAMDQNGQKLPINGNIDLKNITFSYPNGSTKHLTLNNLSLSVLQGKNIALVGPSGSGKSTVVQLMERFYDIFSGAISIDKIDIRHLNVPWLRNASSVVGQEPTLFNLKIMENISYGMKDVSMEKIIEASKLANIHDFIESLPEKYETNIGNKGTQLSGGQRQRIAIARAIIRDPKILLLDEATSGNFLNS
;
A
#
# COMPACT_ATOMS: atom_id res chain seq x y z
N MET A 1 -27.07 -14.45 -6.35
CA MET A 1 -27.04 -12.98 -6.18
C MET A 1 -27.42 -12.58 -4.76
N PHE A 2 -28.50 -13.12 -4.18
CA PHE A 2 -28.86 -12.89 -2.78
C PHE A 2 -27.85 -13.46 -1.75
N ASP A 3 -27.18 -14.57 -2.06
CA ASP A 3 -26.20 -15.17 -1.14
C ASP A 3 -24.99 -14.26 -0.86
N MET A 4 -24.54 -13.49 -1.86
CA MET A 4 -23.41 -12.55 -1.72
C MET A 4 -23.74 -11.36 -0.80
N ILE A 5 -25.01 -10.99 -0.68
CA ILE A 5 -25.47 -9.89 0.19
C ILE A 5 -25.45 -10.32 1.66
N ASN A 6 -25.69 -11.61 1.93
CA ASN A 6 -25.79 -12.15 3.29
C ASN A 6 -24.45 -12.67 3.83
N GLU A 7 -23.43 -12.80 2.98
CA GLU A 7 -22.11 -13.24 3.37
C GLU A 7 -21.43 -12.20 4.26
N LYS A 8 -21.04 -12.59 5.48
CA LYS A 8 -20.30 -11.72 6.40
C LYS A 8 -18.81 -11.97 6.24
N PRO A 9 -18.03 -11.01 5.72
CA PRO A 9 -16.59 -11.20 5.57
C PRO A 9 -15.94 -11.27 6.95
N LYS A 10 -15.03 -12.23 7.13
CA LYS A 10 -14.24 -12.37 8.37
C LYS A 10 -13.41 -11.11 8.65
N ILE A 11 -12.87 -10.50 7.59
CA ILE A 11 -12.18 -9.22 7.64
C ILE A 11 -13.12 -8.18 7.02
N ASN A 12 -13.85 -7.48 7.87
CA ASN A 12 -14.83 -6.51 7.42
C ASN A 12 -14.20 -5.11 7.30
N ALA A 13 -13.96 -4.67 6.07
CA ALA A 13 -13.39 -3.36 5.77
C ALA A 13 -14.38 -2.19 6.00
N MET A 14 -15.66 -2.48 6.30
CA MET A 14 -16.66 -1.48 6.67
C MET A 14 -16.88 -1.41 8.18
N ASP A 15 -16.30 -2.34 8.94
CA ASP A 15 -16.44 -2.36 10.40
C ASP A 15 -15.63 -1.22 11.03
N GLN A 16 -16.24 -0.56 12.01
CA GLN A 16 -15.64 0.50 12.81
C GLN A 16 -15.06 -0.01 14.13
N ASN A 17 -15.25 -1.30 14.45
CA ASN A 17 -14.71 -1.96 15.63
C ASN A 17 -13.18 -2.13 15.56
N GLY A 18 -12.58 -2.33 16.73
CA GLY A 18 -11.13 -2.46 16.89
C GLY A 18 -10.48 -1.18 17.39
N GLN A 19 -9.22 -1.29 17.82
CA GLN A 19 -8.48 -0.18 18.40
C GLN A 19 -8.01 0.79 17.31
N LYS A 20 -8.06 2.09 17.63
CA LYS A 20 -7.59 3.21 16.79
C LYS A 20 -6.60 4.02 17.63
N LEU A 21 -5.36 3.57 17.69
CA LEU A 21 -4.35 4.11 18.59
C LEU A 21 -3.21 4.73 17.79
N PRO A 22 -2.63 5.87 18.21
CA PRO A 22 -1.43 6.39 17.57
C PRO A 22 -0.34 5.32 17.51
N ILE A 23 0.31 5.17 16.35
CA ILE A 23 1.44 4.25 16.16
C ILE A 23 2.72 5.03 15.87
N ASN A 24 3.81 4.52 16.42
CA ASN A 24 5.18 4.92 16.12
C ASN A 24 5.69 4.20 14.86
N GLY A 25 5.20 2.99 14.58
CA GLY A 25 5.53 2.23 13.37
C GLY A 25 6.61 1.16 13.56
N ASN A 26 6.79 0.63 14.78
CA ASN A 26 7.56 -0.60 14.95
C ASN A 26 6.73 -1.79 14.49
N ILE A 27 7.30 -2.70 13.71
CA ILE A 27 6.61 -3.84 13.11
C ILE A 27 7.30 -5.12 13.55
N ASP A 28 6.52 -6.10 14.00
CA ASP A 28 7.00 -7.44 14.35
C ASP A 28 6.16 -8.51 13.66
N LEU A 29 6.80 -9.36 12.87
CA LEU A 29 6.27 -10.60 12.34
C LEU A 29 6.94 -11.73 13.13
N LYS A 30 6.16 -12.57 13.79
CA LYS A 30 6.67 -13.67 14.62
C LYS A 30 6.10 -15.00 14.15
N ASN A 31 6.99 -15.88 13.68
CA ASN A 31 6.71 -17.27 13.32
C ASN A 31 5.53 -17.40 12.35
N ILE A 32 5.50 -16.54 11.33
CA ILE A 32 4.40 -16.45 10.38
C ILE A 32 4.38 -17.69 9.47
N THR A 33 3.26 -18.41 9.52
CA THR A 33 2.95 -19.50 8.59
C THR A 33 1.63 -19.23 7.88
N PHE A 34 1.66 -19.25 6.55
CA PHE A 34 0.55 -18.84 5.70
C PHE A 34 0.51 -19.59 4.36
N SER A 35 -0.69 -19.87 3.88
CA SER A 35 -1.01 -20.26 2.50
C SER A 35 -2.32 -19.62 2.06
N TYR A 36 -2.45 -19.35 0.76
CA TYR A 36 -3.69 -18.78 0.22
C TYR A 36 -4.86 -19.77 0.31
N PRO A 37 -6.11 -19.30 0.52
CA PRO A 37 -7.29 -20.17 0.64
C PRO A 37 -7.62 -21.00 -0.62
N ASN A 38 -7.21 -20.52 -1.80
CA ASN A 38 -7.62 -21.09 -3.09
C ASN A 38 -6.62 -22.11 -3.68
N GLY A 39 -5.60 -22.52 -2.91
CA GLY A 39 -4.64 -23.54 -3.35
C GLY A 39 -5.24 -24.94 -3.22
N SER A 40 -5.46 -25.63 -4.34
CA SER A 40 -5.82 -27.06 -4.39
C SER A 40 -4.77 -27.99 -3.72
N THR A 41 -3.61 -27.43 -3.35
CA THR A 41 -2.62 -28.02 -2.46
C THR A 41 -2.29 -27.01 -1.35
N LYS A 42 -2.17 -27.47 -0.09
CA LYS A 42 -1.75 -26.68 1.07
C LYS A 42 -0.26 -26.27 0.99
N HIS A 43 0.17 -25.67 -0.12
CA HIS A 43 1.54 -25.20 -0.27
C HIS A 43 1.72 -23.96 0.62
N LEU A 44 2.61 -24.06 1.60
CA LEU A 44 2.94 -22.92 2.47
C LEU A 44 3.66 -21.85 1.64
N THR A 45 3.04 -20.68 1.51
CA THR A 45 3.68 -19.50 0.89
C THR A 45 4.71 -18.90 1.83
N LEU A 46 4.39 -18.85 3.13
CA LEU A 46 5.32 -18.47 4.19
C LEU A 46 5.37 -19.59 5.22
N ASN A 47 6.58 -19.94 5.67
CA ASN A 47 6.80 -20.99 6.65
C ASN A 47 7.74 -20.49 7.75
N ASN A 48 7.19 -20.24 8.94
CA ASN A 48 7.92 -19.78 10.12
C ASN A 48 8.78 -18.51 9.90
N LEU A 49 8.24 -17.52 9.17
CA LEU A 49 8.93 -16.26 8.93
C LEU A 49 8.90 -15.37 10.18
N SER A 50 10.05 -14.85 10.59
CA SER A 50 10.18 -13.83 11.64
C SER A 50 10.97 -12.64 11.14
N LEU A 51 10.46 -11.43 11.39
CA LEU A 51 11.04 -10.16 10.96
C LEU A 51 10.65 -9.07 11.94
N SER A 52 11.59 -8.18 12.28
CA SER A 52 11.33 -6.98 13.07
C SER A 52 11.85 -5.74 12.35
N VAL A 53 11.02 -4.70 12.26
CA VAL A 53 11.34 -3.39 11.69
C VAL A 53 11.17 -2.36 12.79
N LEU A 54 12.22 -1.59 13.08
CA LEU A 54 12.13 -0.48 14.01
C LEU A 54 11.60 0.77 13.30
N GLN A 55 10.93 1.65 14.05
CA GLN A 55 10.46 2.94 13.55
C GLN A 55 11.58 3.69 12.80
N GLY A 56 11.23 4.23 11.64
CA GLY A 56 12.14 5.02 10.79
C GLY A 56 13.25 4.21 10.12
N LYS A 57 13.23 2.87 10.23
CA LYS A 57 14.16 2.01 9.51
C LYS A 57 13.52 1.46 8.24
N ASN A 58 14.34 1.37 7.20
CA ASN A 58 13.98 0.75 5.93
C ASN A 58 14.49 -0.69 5.92
N ILE A 59 13.64 -1.63 5.54
CA ILE A 59 14.02 -3.02 5.31
C ILE A 59 13.64 -3.40 3.88
N ALA A 60 14.55 -4.09 3.20
CA ALA A 60 14.29 -4.68 1.89
C ALA A 60 14.14 -6.20 2.03
N LEU A 61 13.02 -6.74 1.59
CA LEU A 61 12.83 -8.19 1.44
C LEU A 61 13.29 -8.61 0.06
N VAL A 62 14.38 -9.39 -0.01
CA VAL A 62 14.97 -9.87 -1.26
C VAL A 62 14.83 -11.39 -1.36
N GLY A 63 14.57 -11.88 -2.56
CA GLY A 63 14.37 -13.31 -2.81
C GLY A 63 13.80 -13.59 -4.21
N PRO A 64 13.82 -14.85 -4.66
CA PRO A 64 13.34 -15.23 -5.98
C PRO A 64 11.85 -14.94 -6.16
N SER A 65 11.38 -14.94 -7.41
CA SER A 65 9.94 -14.87 -7.69
C SER A 65 9.20 -16.02 -6.97
N GLY A 66 8.03 -15.73 -6.41
CA GLY A 66 7.25 -16.71 -5.64
C GLY A 66 7.71 -16.94 -4.19
N SER A 67 8.74 -16.24 -3.70
CA SER A 67 9.25 -16.41 -2.32
C SER A 67 8.36 -15.80 -1.22
N GLY A 68 7.19 -15.24 -1.56
CA GLY A 68 6.26 -14.67 -0.59
C GLY A 68 6.48 -13.21 -0.18
N LYS A 69 7.32 -12.43 -0.90
CA LYS A 69 7.57 -11.00 -0.61
C LYS A 69 6.29 -10.17 -0.63
N SER A 70 5.55 -10.23 -1.73
CA SER A 70 4.26 -9.55 -1.89
C SER A 70 3.20 -10.06 -0.89
N THR A 71 3.31 -11.34 -0.49
CA THR A 71 2.46 -11.91 0.55
C THR A 71 2.66 -11.23 1.90
N VAL A 72 3.90 -10.86 2.28
CA VAL A 72 4.16 -10.09 3.49
C VAL A 72 3.42 -8.74 3.46
N VAL A 73 3.48 -8.03 2.33
CA VAL A 73 2.76 -6.76 2.13
C VAL A 73 1.25 -6.94 2.29
N GLN A 74 0.68 -7.98 1.67
CA GLN A 74 -0.75 -8.27 1.75
C GLN A 74 -1.22 -8.66 3.17
N LEU A 75 -0.36 -9.34 3.94
CA LEU A 75 -0.64 -9.70 5.33
C LEU A 75 -0.56 -8.47 6.25
N MET A 76 0.38 -7.56 6.01
CA MET A 76 0.48 -6.29 6.74
C MET A 76 -0.76 -5.40 6.56
N GLU A 77 -1.33 -5.36 5.35
CA GLU A 77 -2.60 -4.69 5.06
C GLU A 77 -3.85 -5.44 5.54
N ARG A 78 -3.63 -6.62 6.15
CA ARG A 78 -4.66 -7.54 6.60
C ARG A 78 -5.68 -7.83 5.49
N PHE A 79 -5.21 -8.11 4.27
CA PHE A 79 -6.05 -8.68 3.22
C PHE A 79 -6.35 -10.16 3.48
N TYR A 80 -5.45 -10.83 4.21
CA TYR A 80 -5.63 -12.17 4.71
C TYR A 80 -5.23 -12.24 6.19
N ASP A 81 -5.87 -13.12 6.95
CA ASP A 81 -5.38 -13.50 8.27
C ASP A 81 -4.36 -14.64 8.11
N ILE A 82 -3.35 -14.64 8.97
CA ILE A 82 -2.37 -15.74 9.09
C ILE A 82 -3.00 -16.97 9.75
N PHE A 83 -2.43 -18.16 9.48
CA PHE A 83 -2.84 -19.38 10.19
C PHE A 83 -2.17 -19.53 11.55
N SER A 84 -0.88 -19.19 11.62
CA SER A 84 -0.07 -19.27 12.84
C SER A 84 0.92 -18.12 12.90
N GLY A 85 1.30 -17.75 14.13
CA GLY A 85 2.16 -16.62 14.44
C GLY A 85 1.38 -15.37 14.85
N ALA A 86 2.06 -14.22 14.79
CA ALA A 86 1.48 -12.91 15.08
C ALA A 86 2.16 -11.82 14.25
N ILE A 87 1.36 -10.89 13.73
CA ILE A 87 1.83 -9.65 13.11
C ILE A 87 1.40 -8.52 14.04
N SER A 88 2.35 -7.70 14.49
CA SER A 88 2.09 -6.62 15.44
C SER A 88 2.66 -5.29 14.96
N ILE A 89 1.95 -4.21 15.26
CA ILE A 89 2.43 -2.83 15.13
C ILE A 89 2.49 -2.26 16.54
N ASP A 90 3.67 -1.78 16.96
CA ASP A 90 3.94 -1.28 18.30
C ASP A 90 3.44 -2.23 19.42
N LYS A 91 3.71 -3.53 19.23
CA LYS A 91 3.34 -4.64 20.13
C LYS A 91 1.85 -4.96 20.18
N ILE A 92 1.02 -4.31 19.37
CA ILE A 92 -0.41 -4.60 19.25
C ILE A 92 -0.63 -5.47 18.02
N ASP A 93 -1.24 -6.64 18.20
CA ASP A 93 -1.57 -7.52 17.07
C ASP A 93 -2.55 -6.83 16.12
N ILE A 94 -2.27 -6.87 14.82
CA ILE A 94 -3.08 -6.20 13.79
C ILE A 94 -4.53 -6.71 13.74
N ARG A 95 -4.80 -7.89 14.31
CA ARG A 95 -6.15 -8.45 14.45
C ARG A 95 -7.05 -7.65 15.39
N HIS A 96 -6.45 -6.95 16.35
CA HIS A 96 -7.15 -6.08 17.30
C HIS A 96 -7.34 -4.65 16.81
N LEU A 97 -6.64 -4.26 15.74
CA LEU A 97 -6.76 -2.93 15.14
C LEU A 97 -7.98 -2.85 14.24
N ASN A 98 -8.57 -1.66 14.19
CA ASN A 98 -9.60 -1.35 13.20
C ASN A 98 -9.01 -1.37 11.79
N VAL A 99 -9.62 -2.11 10.86
CA VAL A 99 -9.07 -2.32 9.50
C VAL A 99 -8.98 -1.03 8.67
N PRO A 100 -10.04 -0.19 8.56
CA PRO A 100 -9.92 1.12 7.92
C PRO A 100 -8.83 2.00 8.51
N TRP A 101 -8.72 2.01 9.85
CA TRP A 101 -7.69 2.77 10.53
C TRP A 101 -6.28 2.27 10.21
N LEU A 102 -6.07 0.94 10.24
CA LEU A 102 -4.79 0.31 9.88
C LEU A 102 -4.35 0.72 8.47
N ARG A 103 -5.25 0.60 7.48
CA ARG A 103 -4.98 0.92 6.08
C ARG A 103 -4.83 2.42 5.78
N ASN A 104 -5.35 3.28 6.67
CA ASN A 104 -5.09 4.72 6.60
C ASN A 104 -3.75 5.09 7.25
N ALA A 105 -3.30 4.31 8.23
CA ALA A 105 -2.01 4.51 8.89
C ALA A 105 -0.84 3.96 8.05
N SER A 106 -1.12 3.07 7.10
CA SER A 106 -0.17 2.57 6.09
C SER A 106 -0.46 3.10 4.69
N SER A 107 0.48 2.94 3.78
CA SER A 107 0.23 3.08 2.34
C SER A 107 1.04 2.07 1.56
N VAL A 108 0.45 1.59 0.46
CA VAL A 108 1.05 0.56 -0.39
C VAL A 108 1.23 1.08 -1.80
N VAL A 109 2.42 0.85 -2.35
CA VAL A 109 2.70 1.00 -3.78
C VAL A 109 2.96 -0.40 -4.34
N GLY A 110 2.01 -0.88 -5.16
CA GLY A 110 2.13 -2.19 -5.81
C GLY A 110 3.00 -2.16 -7.08
N GLN A 111 3.33 -3.36 -7.56
CA GLN A 111 4.16 -3.59 -8.75
C GLN A 111 3.59 -2.89 -10.00
N GLU A 112 2.29 -3.08 -10.26
CA GLU A 112 1.55 -2.42 -11.34
C GLU A 112 0.49 -1.49 -10.75
N PRO A 113 0.82 -0.21 -10.53
CA PRO A 113 -0.12 0.70 -9.90
C PRO A 113 -1.25 1.06 -10.86
N THR A 114 -2.48 0.85 -10.38
CA THR A 114 -3.68 1.28 -11.08
C THR A 114 -3.93 2.77 -10.85
N LEU A 115 -4.06 3.50 -11.96
CA LEU A 115 -4.57 4.87 -11.98
C LEU A 115 -6.00 4.85 -12.49
N PHE A 116 -6.83 5.73 -11.94
CA PHE A 116 -8.22 5.89 -12.35
C PHE A 116 -8.31 6.84 -13.54
N ASN A 117 -9.42 6.72 -14.30
CA ASN A 117 -9.74 7.63 -15.40
C ASN A 117 -10.19 8.99 -14.85
N LEU A 118 -9.23 9.73 -14.28
CA LEU A 118 -9.37 11.00 -13.57
C LEU A 118 -8.16 11.88 -13.91
N LYS A 119 -8.17 13.13 -13.47
CA LYS A 119 -7.03 14.03 -13.60
C LYS A 119 -5.83 13.52 -12.82
N ILE A 120 -4.62 13.97 -13.17
CA ILE A 120 -3.40 13.62 -12.43
C ILE A 120 -3.51 14.04 -10.97
N MET A 121 -3.96 15.27 -10.68
CA MET A 121 -4.13 15.73 -9.31
C MET A 121 -5.11 14.87 -8.50
N GLU A 122 -6.23 14.46 -9.11
CA GLU A 122 -7.26 13.63 -8.48
C GLU A 122 -6.76 12.21 -8.25
N ASN A 123 -5.91 11.70 -9.15
CA ASN A 123 -5.21 10.45 -8.94
C ASN A 123 -4.23 10.54 -7.77
N ILE A 124 -3.51 11.64 -7.59
CA ILE A 124 -2.57 11.82 -6.47
C ILE A 124 -3.34 11.93 -5.14
N SER A 125 -4.36 12.78 -5.06
CA SER A 125 -5.15 13.00 -3.85
C SER A 125 -6.29 11.98 -3.64
N TYR A 126 -6.27 10.85 -4.37
CA TYR A 126 -7.38 9.91 -4.38
C TYR A 126 -7.72 9.38 -2.98
N GLY A 127 -8.98 9.49 -2.58
CA GLY A 127 -9.48 9.08 -1.27
C GLY A 127 -9.25 10.11 -0.15
N MET A 128 -8.70 11.28 -0.46
CA MET A 128 -8.56 12.41 0.45
C MET A 128 -9.56 13.52 0.09
N LYS A 129 -9.94 14.33 1.08
CA LYS A 129 -10.81 15.51 0.88
C LYS A 129 -9.99 16.78 1.05
N ASP A 130 -10.35 17.82 0.31
CA ASP A 130 -9.85 19.20 0.48
C ASP A 130 -8.32 19.32 0.52
N VAL A 131 -7.63 18.59 -0.37
CA VAL A 131 -6.17 18.62 -0.47
C VAL A 131 -5.74 19.83 -1.31
N SER A 132 -4.86 20.67 -0.76
CA SER A 132 -4.37 21.85 -1.47
C SER A 132 -3.40 21.47 -2.61
N MET A 133 -3.33 22.31 -3.64
CA MET A 133 -2.42 22.09 -4.77
C MET A 133 -0.95 22.14 -4.36
N GLU A 134 -0.59 22.92 -3.35
CA GLU A 134 0.77 22.98 -2.81
C GLU A 134 1.21 21.60 -2.31
N LYS A 135 0.35 20.91 -1.55
CA LYS A 135 0.62 19.57 -1.02
C LYS A 135 0.72 18.52 -2.15
N ILE A 136 -0.09 18.66 -3.19
CA ILE A 136 -0.04 17.80 -4.38
C ILE A 136 1.29 18.00 -5.13
N ILE A 137 1.73 19.24 -5.29
CA ILE A 137 3.00 19.58 -5.93
C ILE A 137 4.18 19.05 -5.09
N GLU A 138 4.17 19.24 -3.78
CA GLU A 138 5.19 18.73 -2.87
C GLU A 138 5.34 17.19 -2.98
N ALA A 139 4.22 16.46 -2.88
CA ALA A 139 4.21 15.00 -3.04
C ALA A 139 4.71 14.57 -4.43
N SER A 140 4.38 15.33 -5.48
CA SER A 140 4.85 15.06 -6.85
C SER A 140 6.35 15.30 -7.03
N LYS A 141 6.92 16.28 -6.31
CA LYS A 141 8.37 16.55 -6.30
C LYS A 141 9.11 15.45 -5.58
N LEU A 142 8.65 15.04 -4.40
CA LEU A 142 9.21 13.88 -3.67
C LEU A 142 9.10 12.60 -4.50
N ALA A 143 8.04 12.45 -5.29
CA ALA A 143 7.85 11.34 -6.21
C ALA A 143 8.67 11.44 -7.51
N ASN A 144 9.43 12.53 -7.73
CA ASN A 144 10.17 12.83 -8.96
C ASN A 144 9.33 12.77 -10.25
N ILE A 145 8.10 13.29 -10.19
CA ILE A 145 7.17 13.32 -11.34
C ILE A 145 6.67 14.72 -11.69
N HIS A 146 6.90 15.71 -10.82
CA HIS A 146 6.46 17.08 -11.00
C HIS A 146 6.88 17.67 -12.36
N ASP A 147 8.15 17.61 -12.72
CA ASP A 147 8.66 18.22 -13.96
C ASP A 147 8.02 17.61 -15.22
N PHE A 148 7.76 16.30 -15.19
CA PHE A 148 7.02 15.64 -16.26
C PHE A 148 5.58 16.16 -16.33
N ILE A 149 4.90 16.28 -15.18
CA ILE A 149 3.53 16.81 -15.15
C ILE A 149 3.50 18.23 -15.70
N GLU A 150 4.43 19.11 -15.29
CA GLU A 150 4.54 20.49 -15.77
C GLU A 150 4.81 20.59 -17.28
N SER A 151 5.42 19.56 -17.89
CA SER A 151 5.65 19.50 -19.34
C SER A 151 4.39 19.19 -20.16
N LEU A 152 3.31 18.71 -19.52
CA LEU A 152 2.05 18.38 -20.19
C LEU A 152 1.24 19.66 -20.46
N PRO A 153 0.48 19.74 -21.58
CA PRO A 153 -0.32 20.93 -21.90
C PRO A 153 -1.32 21.32 -20.81
N GLU A 154 -1.96 20.33 -20.18
CA GLU A 154 -2.95 20.52 -19.12
C GLU A 154 -2.35 20.33 -17.71
N LYS A 155 -1.03 20.08 -17.61
CA LYS A 155 -0.33 19.88 -16.34
C LYS A 155 -1.05 18.90 -15.41
N TYR A 156 -1.37 19.32 -14.19
CA TYR A 156 -2.10 18.54 -13.19
C TYR A 156 -3.56 18.25 -13.55
N GLU A 157 -4.15 19.04 -14.43
CA GLU A 157 -5.52 18.86 -14.95
C GLU A 157 -5.59 17.80 -16.06
N THR A 158 -4.43 17.31 -16.54
CA THR A 158 -4.38 16.28 -17.57
C THR A 158 -5.17 15.05 -17.14
N ASN A 159 -6.15 14.65 -17.94
CA ASN A 159 -6.92 13.43 -17.72
C ASN A 159 -6.11 12.17 -18.11
N ILE A 160 -5.98 11.24 -17.16
CA ILE A 160 -5.44 9.90 -17.41
C ILE A 160 -6.55 9.05 -18.00
N GLY A 161 -6.31 8.34 -19.11
CA GLY A 161 -7.30 7.44 -19.72
C GLY A 161 -7.97 7.95 -21.00
N ASN A 162 -7.79 9.23 -21.34
CA ASN A 162 -8.11 9.74 -22.68
C ASN A 162 -7.18 9.13 -23.72
N LYS A 163 -7.68 8.88 -24.95
CA LYS A 163 -6.99 8.19 -26.06
C LYS A 163 -5.60 8.76 -26.44
N GLY A 164 -5.21 9.93 -25.94
CA GLY A 164 -3.90 10.56 -26.19
C GLY A 164 -2.89 10.52 -25.03
N THR A 165 -3.32 10.32 -23.78
CA THR A 165 -2.40 10.39 -22.62
C THR A 165 -1.91 9.01 -22.24
N GLN A 166 -0.94 8.48 -22.98
CA GLN A 166 -0.25 7.24 -22.60
C GLN A 166 0.91 7.57 -21.64
N LEU A 167 0.70 7.31 -20.36
CA LEU A 167 1.78 7.34 -19.37
C LEU A 167 2.63 6.07 -19.52
N SER A 168 3.95 6.21 -19.43
CA SER A 168 4.85 5.07 -19.29
C SER A 168 4.63 4.34 -17.96
N GLY A 169 5.09 3.09 -17.85
CA GLY A 169 5.01 2.33 -16.59
C GLY A 169 5.67 3.07 -15.42
N GLY A 170 6.85 3.65 -15.64
CA GLY A 170 7.56 4.44 -14.63
C GLY A 170 6.83 5.72 -14.22
N GLN A 171 6.16 6.41 -15.16
CA GLN A 171 5.34 7.58 -14.82
C GLN A 171 4.13 7.18 -13.98
N ARG A 172 3.43 6.10 -14.35
CA ARG A 172 2.32 5.57 -13.54
C ARG A 172 2.78 5.22 -12.12
N GLN A 173 3.95 4.61 -12.02
CA GLN A 173 4.54 4.25 -10.74
C GLN A 173 4.84 5.46 -9.87
N ARG A 174 5.45 6.51 -10.44
CA ARG A 174 5.71 7.74 -9.69
C ARG A 174 4.44 8.48 -9.26
N ILE A 175 3.37 8.46 -10.07
CA ILE A 175 2.07 9.01 -9.64
C ILE A 175 1.51 8.21 -8.45
N ALA A 176 1.64 6.88 -8.47
CA ALA A 176 1.23 6.04 -7.34
C ALA A 176 2.08 6.29 -6.08
N ILE A 177 3.37 6.58 -6.24
CA ILE A 177 4.25 6.98 -5.15
C ILE A 177 3.84 8.33 -4.58
N ALA A 178 3.54 9.33 -5.42
CA ALA A 178 3.00 10.61 -4.97
C ALA A 178 1.69 10.43 -4.18
N ARG A 179 0.81 9.54 -4.63
CA ARG A 179 -0.42 9.15 -3.93
C ARG A 179 -0.16 8.51 -2.56
N ALA A 180 0.90 7.72 -2.42
CA ALA A 180 1.27 7.14 -1.14
C ALA A 180 1.87 8.19 -0.20
N ILE A 181 2.75 9.07 -0.72
CA ILE A 181 3.44 10.11 0.06
C ILE A 181 2.45 11.14 0.62
N ILE A 182 1.50 11.61 -0.20
CA ILE A 182 0.59 12.69 0.20
C ILE A 182 -0.30 12.34 1.40
N ARG A 183 -0.49 11.05 1.66
CA ARG A 183 -1.22 10.52 2.83
C ARG A 183 -0.45 10.62 4.14
N ASP A 184 0.85 10.91 4.09
CA ASP A 184 1.74 10.96 5.25
C ASP A 184 1.62 9.69 6.14
N PRO A 185 1.83 8.48 5.57
CA PRO A 185 1.63 7.23 6.28
C PRO A 185 2.72 7.01 7.33
N LYS A 186 2.38 6.32 8.42
CA LYS A 186 3.38 5.86 9.42
C LYS A 186 4.16 4.64 8.93
N ILE A 187 3.58 3.88 8.00
CA ILE A 187 4.20 2.69 7.40
C ILE A 187 4.04 2.79 5.88
N LEU A 188 5.14 2.81 5.15
CA LEU A 188 5.16 2.78 3.69
C LEU A 188 5.62 1.39 3.21
N LEU A 189 4.76 0.71 2.46
CA LEU A 189 5.03 -0.61 1.88
C LEU A 189 5.23 -0.47 0.37
N LEU A 190 6.38 -0.92 -0.13
CA LEU A 190 6.76 -0.86 -1.53
C LEU A 190 6.93 -2.28 -2.07
N ASP A 191 6.04 -2.72 -2.95
CA ASP A 191 6.06 -4.05 -3.56
C ASP A 191 6.55 -3.94 -5.01
N GLU A 192 7.83 -4.23 -5.23
CA GLU A 192 8.52 -4.06 -6.51
C GLU A 192 8.39 -2.64 -7.13
N ALA A 193 8.07 -1.65 -6.30
CA ALA A 193 8.17 -0.25 -6.68
C ALA A 193 9.65 0.07 -6.90
N THR A 194 10.03 0.49 -8.11
CA THR A 194 11.44 0.63 -8.53
C THR A 194 12.31 1.30 -7.45
N SER A 195 13.23 0.50 -6.91
CA SER A 195 14.02 0.75 -5.71
C SER A 195 15.29 1.60 -5.95
N GLY A 196 15.40 2.29 -7.09
CA GLY A 196 16.65 2.92 -7.49
C GLY A 196 16.97 4.28 -6.85
N ASN A 197 15.98 5.18 -6.74
CA ASN A 197 16.28 6.61 -6.52
C ASN A 197 15.47 7.30 -5.42
N PHE A 198 14.60 6.60 -4.69
CA PHE A 198 13.76 7.21 -3.64
C PHE A 198 14.43 7.32 -2.27
N LEU A 199 15.47 6.52 -2.01
CA LEU A 199 16.02 6.35 -0.66
C LEU A 199 17.18 7.31 -0.33
N ASN A 200 17.56 8.21 -1.25
CA ASN A 200 18.75 9.06 -1.13
C ASN A 200 18.47 10.58 -1.19
N SER A 201 17.23 11.03 -0.93
CA SER A 201 16.90 12.46 -0.83
C SER A 201 16.58 12.86 0.61
#